data_AF-A0A8J9RKM5-F1
#
_entry.id   AF-A0A8J9RKM5-F1
#
_cell.length_a   1.000
_cell.length_b   1.000
_cell.length_c   1.000
_cell.angle_alpha   90.00
_cell.angle_beta   90.00
_cell.angle_gamma   90.00
#
_symmetry.space_group_name_H-M   'P 1'
#
loop_
_entity.id
_entity.type
_entity.pdbx_description
1 polymer ?
#
loop_
_entity_poly.entity_id
_entity_poly.type
_entity_poly.pdbx_seq_one_letter_code
_entity_poly.pdbx_strand_id
1 'polypeptide(L)'
;MSALAKCATYGAAGNQLPQGGAAACGARHKSKEQELRNATKAKEPLEVITLIREERDRLVKEKNDMRQQLTTLQTCPASQPGTSSLSEEQLLERIQPQLKRQLDSELERRFDSEFDRRFKRERSGFTYSFAGDLAEESLWKRAVDDADVPCEIVPLDELLVPSRSMLAKLRYLRFLLMEAPAVSLSSILQMRSKRQQENQKHDLELPYHPVIVAVAKAAAAGQPEISFLKEDHHGPARPDMRCCINGQPKYPAECKPKFGLAHKGSPDGIASNRAGLSKLLKVVLSLHGDQASGEHTCLYFSRSEYVWVAQFVFGHPGKLTSVHVSPAFPHDPLQFPPQGRLMDLAQLGMLSNSACLSDLLPPAMPAGFELLVQYADNLCQQEGIEKVQLEAKWLNNQPVDFTDASVIASSPKSLVVRLTPASDSVVKTSLKQLVARERELHLILDGRSQHLRRMTDPSQYAEVSSGVLPGLAMLELAGYGEPLQTHHMQRNSLGRVQVWD
;
A
#
# COMPACT_ATOMS: atom_id res chain seq x y z
N MET A 1 21.02 -74.11 34.06
CA MET A 1 20.66 -73.03 33.12
C MET A 1 19.15 -72.89 33.14
N SER A 2 18.71 -72.02 34.05
CA SER A 2 17.42 -71.94 34.76
C SER A 2 16.43 -70.99 34.06
N ALA A 3 15.13 -71.34 33.93
CA ALA A 3 14.01 -71.08 34.86
C ALA A 3 13.26 -69.77 34.55
N LEU A 4 11.95 -69.85 34.24
CA LEU A 4 10.77 -69.55 35.11
C LEU A 4 10.65 -68.06 35.49
N ALA A 5 9.63 -67.30 35.05
CA ALA A 5 8.19 -67.31 35.40
C ALA A 5 7.81 -66.53 36.68
N LYS A 6 6.64 -65.86 36.62
CA LYS A 6 5.75 -65.30 37.68
C LYS A 6 6.00 -63.83 38.11
N CYS A 7 5.05 -62.92 37.88
CA CYS A 7 3.80 -62.64 38.64
C CYS A 7 4.03 -62.08 40.05
N ALA A 8 3.55 -60.86 40.33
CA ALA A 8 2.65 -60.55 41.45
C ALA A 8 2.25 -59.05 41.51
N THR A 9 0.94 -58.82 41.46
CA THR A 9 0.19 -57.69 42.03
C THR A 9 0.00 -57.88 43.55
N TYR A 10 -0.03 -56.80 44.34
CA TYR A 10 -0.75 -56.52 45.62
C TYR A 10 -0.18 -55.16 46.11
N GLY A 11 -0.85 -54.23 46.79
CA GLY A 11 -2.10 -54.19 47.54
C GLY A 11 -2.01 -52.95 48.47
N ALA A 12 -3.14 -52.32 48.79
CA ALA A 12 -3.27 -51.03 49.46
C ALA A 12 -3.04 -51.01 50.99
N ALA A 13 -2.72 -49.83 51.53
CA ALA A 13 -3.02 -49.24 52.87
C ALA A 13 -1.94 -48.15 53.12
N GLY A 14 -2.19 -46.90 53.52
CA GLY A 14 -3.15 -46.38 54.48
C GLY A 14 -2.35 -45.79 55.66
N ASN A 15 -2.19 -44.47 55.75
CA ASN A 15 -1.94 -43.77 57.03
C ASN A 15 -2.18 -42.26 56.93
N GLN A 16 -2.81 -41.74 57.98
CA GLN A 16 -3.30 -40.38 58.18
C GLN A 16 -2.25 -39.45 58.82
N LEU A 17 -2.24 -38.19 58.37
CA LEU A 17 -2.06 -36.89 59.10
C LEU A 17 -0.76 -36.62 59.92
N PRO A 18 -0.25 -35.37 59.97
CA PRO A 18 -1.01 -34.19 60.40
C PRO A 18 -0.88 -32.89 59.59
N GLN A 19 -1.83 -32.01 59.92
CA GLN A 19 -2.02 -30.62 59.51
C GLN A 19 -0.81 -29.73 59.84
N GLY A 20 -0.55 -28.73 58.99
CA GLY A 20 0.40 -27.65 59.30
C GLY A 20 0.66 -26.66 58.16
N GLY A 21 -0.22 -25.65 58.03
CA GLY A 21 0.09 -24.29 57.58
C GLY A 21 0.81 -24.04 56.25
N ALA A 22 0.05 -23.69 55.18
CA ALA A 22 0.55 -22.83 54.10
C ALA A 22 -0.60 -22.22 53.25
N ALA A 23 -1.71 -21.81 53.85
CA ALA A 23 -2.79 -21.11 53.16
C ALA A 23 -2.80 -19.62 53.55
N ALA A 24 -1.80 -18.85 53.10
CA ALA A 24 -1.82 -17.39 53.27
C ALA A 24 -1.06 -16.57 52.20
N CYS A 25 -0.30 -17.17 51.28
CA CYS A 25 0.43 -16.41 50.23
C CYS A 25 -0.19 -16.46 48.83
N GLY A 26 -1.06 -17.43 48.52
CA GLY A 26 -1.59 -17.61 47.15
C GLY A 26 -2.80 -16.74 46.78
N ALA A 27 -3.58 -16.26 47.75
CA ALA A 27 -4.81 -15.51 47.50
C ALA A 27 -4.60 -13.99 47.38
N ARG A 28 -3.53 -13.43 47.99
CA ARG A 28 -3.23 -11.99 47.89
C ARG A 28 -2.57 -11.59 46.57
N HIS A 29 -1.90 -12.51 45.86
CA HIS A 29 -1.29 -12.21 44.57
C HIS A 29 -2.30 -12.23 43.42
N LYS A 30 -3.23 -13.19 43.39
CA LYS A 30 -4.26 -13.26 42.33
C LYS A 30 -5.27 -12.10 42.39
N SER A 31 -5.59 -11.59 43.59
CA SER A 31 -6.50 -10.44 43.74
C SER A 31 -5.90 -9.14 43.22
N LYS A 32 -4.62 -8.85 43.53
CA LYS A 32 -3.92 -7.64 43.05
C LYS A 32 -3.62 -7.68 41.56
N GLU A 33 -3.38 -8.86 40.99
CA GLU A 33 -3.10 -9.02 39.56
C GLU A 33 -4.37 -8.91 38.70
N GLN A 34 -5.51 -9.37 39.22
CA GLN A 34 -6.83 -9.15 38.61
C GLN A 34 -7.27 -7.67 38.73
N GLU A 35 -7.02 -7.01 39.86
CA GLU A 35 -7.26 -5.58 40.05
C GLU A 35 -6.36 -4.70 39.15
N LEU A 36 -5.07 -5.05 38.99
CA LEU A 36 -4.19 -4.34 38.05
C LEU A 36 -4.60 -4.54 36.59
N ARG A 37 -5.00 -5.76 36.19
CA ARG A 37 -5.51 -6.06 34.83
C ARG A 37 -6.83 -5.35 34.52
N ASN A 38 -7.69 -5.19 35.52
CA ASN A 38 -8.93 -4.43 35.38
C ASN A 38 -8.69 -2.90 35.41
N ALA A 39 -7.68 -2.41 36.13
CA ALA A 39 -7.30 -1.00 36.16
C ALA A 39 -6.56 -0.52 34.90
N THR A 40 -5.82 -1.40 34.20
CA THR A 40 -5.10 -1.05 32.95
C THR A 40 -5.96 -1.21 31.70
N LYS A 41 -6.94 -2.12 31.66
CA LYS A 41 -7.85 -2.25 30.50
C LYS A 41 -8.87 -1.11 30.36
N ALA A 42 -9.12 -0.35 31.42
CA ALA A 42 -10.18 0.67 31.44
C ALA A 42 -9.69 2.12 31.29
N LYS A 43 -8.43 2.45 31.60
CA LYS A 43 -8.00 3.87 31.65
C LYS A 43 -7.53 4.45 30.32
N GLU A 44 -6.80 3.69 29.51
CA GLU A 44 -6.19 4.22 28.27
C GLU A 44 -7.19 4.52 27.14
N PRO A 45 -8.26 3.73 26.90
CA PRO A 45 -9.25 4.06 25.87
C PRO A 45 -10.11 5.27 26.26
N LEU A 46 -10.38 5.43 27.56
CA LEU A 46 -11.24 6.49 28.09
C LEU A 46 -10.57 7.86 28.02
N GLU A 47 -9.26 7.97 28.23
CA GLU A 47 -8.53 9.23 28.08
C GLU A 47 -8.49 9.70 26.62
N VAL A 48 -8.26 8.79 25.66
CA VAL A 48 -8.29 9.13 24.22
C VAL A 48 -9.70 9.52 23.77
N ILE A 49 -10.74 8.80 24.23
CA ILE A 49 -12.14 9.15 23.94
C ILE A 49 -12.53 10.50 24.56
N THR A 50 -11.99 10.82 25.73
CA THR A 50 -12.24 12.12 26.40
C THR A 50 -11.57 13.25 25.63
N LEU A 51 -10.32 13.10 25.20
CA LEU A 51 -9.61 14.08 24.37
C LEU A 51 -10.32 14.30 23.02
N ILE A 52 -10.82 13.24 22.39
CA ILE A 52 -11.60 13.34 21.14
C ILE A 52 -12.92 14.11 21.37
N ARG A 53 -13.60 13.90 22.50
CA ARG A 53 -14.84 14.62 22.85
C ARG A 53 -14.57 16.10 23.14
N GLU A 54 -13.54 16.40 23.91
CA GLU A 54 -13.15 17.79 24.24
C GLU A 54 -12.78 18.58 22.99
N GLU A 55 -12.00 18.00 22.06
CA GLU A 55 -11.63 18.69 20.82
C GLU A 55 -12.83 18.83 19.86
N ARG A 56 -13.72 17.83 19.79
CA ARG A 56 -14.97 17.95 19.03
C ARG A 56 -15.81 19.13 19.55
N ASP A 57 -15.96 19.24 20.87
CA ASP A 57 -16.77 20.29 21.47
C ASP A 57 -16.12 21.68 21.28
N ARG A 58 -14.79 21.76 21.29
CA ARG A 58 -14.04 22.97 20.94
C ARG A 58 -14.26 23.39 19.48
N LEU A 59 -14.20 22.46 18.54
CA LEU A 59 -14.41 22.74 17.10
C LEU A 59 -15.84 23.17 16.80
N VAL A 60 -16.82 22.58 17.49
CA VAL A 60 -18.22 23.00 17.42
C VAL A 60 -18.36 24.45 17.90
N LYS A 61 -17.67 24.81 19.00
CA LYS A 61 -17.64 26.19 19.50
C LYS A 61 -17.01 27.15 18.48
N GLU A 62 -15.85 26.82 17.92
CA GLU A 62 -15.15 27.68 16.94
C GLU A 62 -15.97 27.87 15.66
N LYS A 63 -16.67 26.82 15.20
CA LYS A 63 -17.65 26.92 14.10
C LYS A 63 -18.79 27.89 14.43
N ASN A 64 -19.30 27.85 15.66
CA ASN A 64 -20.38 28.75 16.08
C ASN A 64 -19.88 30.19 16.23
N ASP A 65 -18.67 30.39 16.74
CA ASP A 65 -18.03 31.71 16.86
C ASP A 65 -17.79 32.33 15.47
N MET A 66 -17.34 31.54 14.49
CA MET A 66 -17.19 32.00 13.09
C MET A 66 -18.54 32.36 12.46
N ARG A 67 -19.60 31.58 12.72
CA ARG A 67 -20.97 31.92 12.29
C ARG A 67 -21.41 33.26 12.88
N GLN A 68 -21.17 33.46 14.18
CA GLN A 68 -21.53 34.69 14.86
C GLN A 68 -20.74 35.92 14.36
N GLN A 69 -19.45 35.74 14.04
CA GLN A 69 -18.63 36.78 13.40
C GLN A 69 -19.16 37.14 12.00
N LEU A 70 -19.56 36.16 11.20
CA LEU A 70 -20.18 36.37 9.88
C LEU A 70 -21.51 37.13 9.98
N THR A 71 -22.36 36.78 10.96
CA THR A 71 -23.61 37.52 11.23
C THR A 71 -23.32 38.96 11.66
N THR A 72 -22.28 39.18 12.47
CA THR A 72 -21.89 40.53 12.94
C THR A 72 -21.39 41.40 11.78
N LEU A 73 -20.61 40.85 10.85
CA LEU A 73 -20.12 41.54 9.66
C LEU A 73 -21.24 41.95 8.68
N GLN A 74 -22.38 41.24 8.69
CA GLN A 74 -23.55 41.58 7.88
C GLN A 74 -24.44 42.67 8.51
N THR A 75 -24.33 42.91 9.82
CA THR A 75 -25.08 43.96 10.52
C THR A 75 -24.42 45.34 10.47
N CYS A 76 -23.24 45.47 9.85
CA CYS A 76 -22.64 46.77 9.54
C CYS A 76 -23.40 47.43 8.37
N PRO A 77 -24.04 48.61 8.56
CA PRO A 77 -24.72 49.30 7.47
C PRO A 77 -23.68 49.95 6.56
N ALA A 78 -23.19 49.22 5.57
CA ALA A 78 -22.42 49.77 4.46
C ALA A 78 -23.33 49.89 3.24
N SER A 79 -23.86 51.09 3.08
CA SER A 79 -24.46 51.64 1.87
C SER A 79 -23.53 51.47 0.64
N GLN A 80 -23.80 50.52 -0.26
CA GLN A 80 -23.64 50.65 -1.72
C GLN A 80 -24.47 49.58 -2.45
N PRO A 81 -25.30 49.93 -3.45
CA PRO A 81 -25.99 48.97 -4.29
C PRO A 81 -25.11 48.56 -5.48
N GLY A 82 -24.95 47.26 -5.71
CA GLY A 82 -24.49 46.76 -7.01
C GLY A 82 -23.34 45.75 -7.01
N THR A 83 -23.38 44.70 -6.18
CA THR A 83 -22.71 43.44 -6.50
C THR A 83 -23.59 42.28 -6.04
N SER A 84 -23.75 41.29 -6.91
CA SER A 84 -24.57 40.09 -6.67
C SER A 84 -24.07 39.35 -5.42
N SER A 85 -24.84 39.42 -4.34
CA SER A 85 -24.59 38.64 -3.14
C SER A 85 -24.84 37.16 -3.44
N LEU A 86 -23.77 36.35 -3.37
CA LEU A 86 -23.92 34.90 -3.24
C LEU A 86 -24.74 34.63 -1.98
N SER A 87 -25.74 33.74 -2.09
CA SER A 87 -26.53 33.33 -0.93
C SER A 87 -25.63 32.66 0.13
N GLU A 88 -26.01 32.78 1.40
CA GLU A 88 -25.28 32.20 2.53
C GLU A 88 -25.00 30.69 2.32
N GLU A 89 -25.96 29.98 1.73
CA GLU A 89 -25.84 28.56 1.37
C GLU A 89 -24.75 28.30 0.31
N GLN A 90 -24.65 29.13 -0.73
CA GLN A 90 -23.63 28.99 -1.77
C GLN A 90 -22.22 29.29 -1.27
N LEU A 91 -22.09 30.22 -0.31
CA LEU A 91 -20.80 30.51 0.32
C LEU A 91 -20.37 29.36 1.25
N LEU A 92 -21.32 28.82 2.01
CA LEU A 92 -21.12 27.65 2.87
C LEU A 92 -20.72 26.41 2.06
N GLU A 93 -21.40 26.11 0.95
CA GLU A 93 -21.06 24.99 0.06
C GLU A 93 -19.65 25.12 -0.53
N ARG A 94 -19.19 26.35 -0.81
CA ARG A 94 -17.83 26.59 -1.32
C ARG A 94 -16.75 26.42 -0.25
N ILE A 95 -17.02 26.86 0.99
CA ILE A 95 -16.02 26.89 2.06
C ILE A 95 -15.94 25.54 2.79
N GLN A 96 -17.04 24.79 2.87
CA GLN A 96 -17.11 23.53 3.62
C GLN A 96 -16.08 22.46 3.17
N PRO A 97 -15.79 22.25 1.88
CA PRO A 97 -14.75 21.30 1.45
C PRO A 97 -13.32 21.75 1.76
N GLN A 98 -13.07 23.06 1.86
CA GLN A 98 -11.77 23.60 2.25
C GLN A 98 -11.57 23.46 3.77
N LEU A 99 -12.59 23.80 4.56
CA LEU A 99 -12.53 23.66 6.02
C LEU A 99 -12.38 22.20 6.44
N LYS A 100 -13.09 21.29 5.77
CA LYS A 100 -12.96 19.83 6.01
C LYS A 100 -11.53 19.35 5.72
N ARG A 101 -10.94 19.76 4.58
CA ARG A 101 -9.55 19.41 4.25
C ARG A 101 -8.55 19.96 5.26
N GLN A 102 -8.72 21.22 5.70
CA GLN A 102 -7.86 21.81 6.73
C GLN A 102 -7.98 21.07 8.06
N LEU A 103 -9.19 20.70 8.47
CA LEU A 103 -9.42 19.93 9.68
C LEU A 103 -8.80 18.53 9.61
N ASP A 104 -8.99 17.82 8.51
CA ASP A 104 -8.40 16.49 8.29
C ASP A 104 -6.86 16.56 8.33
N SER A 105 -6.27 17.59 7.70
CA SER A 105 -4.82 17.81 7.71
C SER A 105 -4.27 18.18 9.11
N GLU A 106 -4.99 18.98 9.90
CA GLU A 106 -4.55 19.36 11.25
C GLU A 106 -4.70 18.18 12.24
N LEU A 107 -5.75 17.36 12.09
CA LEU A 107 -5.91 16.12 12.86
C LEU A 107 -4.80 15.12 12.55
N GLU A 108 -4.46 14.93 11.28
CA GLU A 108 -3.37 14.04 10.87
C GLU A 108 -2.01 14.55 11.38
N ARG A 109 -1.74 15.86 11.25
CA ARG A 109 -0.53 16.51 11.78
C ARG A 109 -0.39 16.34 13.30
N ARG A 110 -1.50 16.46 14.05
CA ARG A 110 -1.48 16.29 15.51
C ARG A 110 -1.40 14.85 15.94
N PHE A 111 -2.04 13.93 15.22
CA PHE A 111 -1.88 12.50 15.43
C PHE A 111 -0.42 12.10 15.24
N ASP A 112 0.21 12.53 14.14
CA ASP A 112 1.63 12.31 13.89
C ASP A 112 2.53 12.94 14.97
N SER A 113 2.19 14.15 15.45
CA SER A 113 2.94 14.85 16.49
C SER A 113 2.83 14.18 17.88
N GLU A 114 1.63 13.77 18.31
CA GLU A 114 1.45 13.03 19.57
C GLU A 114 2.02 11.62 19.49
N PHE A 115 1.90 10.98 18.33
CA PHE A 115 2.52 9.69 18.04
C PHE A 115 4.05 9.83 18.14
N ASP A 116 4.67 10.79 17.45
CA ASP A 116 6.11 11.09 17.58
C ASP A 116 6.51 11.39 19.03
N ARG A 117 5.67 12.11 19.79
CA ARG A 117 5.97 12.46 21.19
C ARG A 117 5.93 11.26 22.14
N ARG A 118 5.01 10.32 21.94
CA ARG A 118 4.89 9.09 22.75
C ARG A 118 5.86 8.00 22.32
N PHE A 119 6.27 7.96 21.06
CA PHE A 119 7.10 6.89 20.49
C PHE A 119 8.57 7.28 20.22
N LYS A 120 9.00 8.48 20.65
CA LYS A 120 10.41 8.92 20.69
C LYS A 120 11.35 8.12 21.61
N ARG A 121 10.91 7.03 22.23
CA ARG A 121 11.85 6.03 22.78
C ARG A 121 12.42 5.25 21.61
N GLU A 122 13.74 5.31 21.47
CA GLU A 122 14.55 4.52 20.53
C GLU A 122 13.96 3.11 20.35
N ARG A 123 13.28 2.86 19.23
CA ARG A 123 13.02 1.49 18.76
C ARG A 123 14.21 1.05 17.93
N SER A 124 15.31 0.81 18.62
CA SER A 124 16.31 -0.17 18.22
C SER A 124 16.37 -1.22 19.34
N GLY A 125 15.81 -2.40 19.12
CA GLY A 125 16.09 -3.58 19.95
C GLY A 125 15.14 -3.93 21.10
N PHE A 126 13.92 -3.38 21.20
CA PHE A 126 12.96 -3.87 22.22
C PHE A 126 12.10 -5.03 21.68
N THR A 127 12.70 -6.21 21.60
CA THR A 127 11.97 -7.49 21.67
C THR A 127 11.38 -7.63 23.07
N TYR A 128 10.05 -7.63 23.19
CA TYR A 128 9.40 -8.04 24.43
C TYR A 128 9.53 -9.56 24.54
N SER A 129 10.54 -10.02 25.29
CA SER A 129 10.78 -11.45 25.50
C SER A 129 9.68 -12.05 26.38
N PHE A 130 8.75 -12.79 25.78
CA PHE A 130 7.99 -13.82 26.47
C PHE A 130 8.74 -15.15 26.39
N ALA A 131 8.55 -16.02 27.39
CA ALA A 131 9.13 -17.36 27.41
C ALA A 131 8.69 -18.14 26.16
N GLY A 132 9.62 -18.38 25.22
CA GLY A 132 9.38 -19.06 23.94
C GLY A 132 9.55 -18.18 22.70
N ASP A 133 9.76 -16.86 22.85
CA ASP A 133 9.98 -15.97 21.72
C ASP A 133 11.42 -16.08 21.21
N LEU A 134 11.65 -16.92 20.19
CA LEU A 134 12.94 -16.96 19.51
C LEU A 134 13.19 -15.59 18.88
N ALA A 135 14.34 -14.99 19.21
CA ALA A 135 14.84 -13.83 18.52
C ALA A 135 14.92 -14.13 17.01
N GLU A 136 14.56 -13.17 16.16
CA GLU A 136 14.52 -13.33 14.70
C GLU A 136 15.83 -13.97 14.18
N GLU A 137 16.99 -13.44 14.57
CA GLU A 137 18.28 -14.01 14.17
C GLU A 137 18.48 -15.48 14.61
N SER A 138 17.97 -15.85 15.78
CA SER A 138 18.04 -17.24 16.26
C SER A 138 17.10 -18.16 15.48
N LEU A 139 15.95 -17.64 15.04
CA LEU A 139 15.04 -18.37 14.17
C LEU A 139 15.69 -18.63 12.82
N TRP A 140 16.25 -17.60 12.17
CA TRP A 140 16.94 -17.75 10.88
C TRP A 140 18.09 -18.75 10.99
N LYS A 141 18.96 -18.57 11.98
CA LYS A 141 20.08 -19.48 12.20
C LYS A 141 19.61 -20.93 12.31
N ARG A 142 18.58 -21.21 13.12
CA ARG A 142 18.09 -22.58 13.34
C ARG A 142 17.35 -23.14 12.11
N ALA A 143 16.49 -22.35 11.49
CA ALA A 143 15.57 -22.80 10.45
C ALA A 143 16.20 -22.80 9.05
N VAL A 144 17.25 -22.01 8.84
CA VAL A 144 17.93 -21.85 7.56
C VAL A 144 19.37 -22.32 7.64
N ASP A 145 20.21 -21.65 8.44
CA ASP A 145 21.65 -21.87 8.42
C ASP A 145 22.03 -23.28 8.97
N ASP A 146 21.56 -23.64 10.16
CA ASP A 146 21.85 -24.91 10.84
C ASP A 146 21.15 -26.09 10.15
N ALA A 147 20.05 -25.83 9.45
CA ALA A 147 19.27 -26.82 8.71
C ALA A 147 19.71 -26.99 7.26
N ASP A 148 20.70 -26.22 6.80
CA ASP A 148 21.23 -26.19 5.43
C ASP A 148 20.11 -26.03 4.38
N VAL A 149 19.19 -25.10 4.64
CA VAL A 149 18.08 -24.82 3.72
C VAL A 149 18.58 -24.00 2.53
N PRO A 150 18.37 -24.46 1.28
CA PRO A 150 18.76 -23.70 0.10
C PRO A 150 18.04 -22.35 0.03
N CYS A 151 18.83 -21.30 -0.22
CA CYS A 151 18.39 -19.93 -0.41
C CYS A 151 18.83 -19.47 -1.79
N GLU A 152 17.89 -19.08 -2.65
CA GLU A 152 18.18 -18.84 -4.07
C GLU A 152 17.49 -17.58 -4.60
N ILE A 153 18.16 -16.88 -5.50
CA ILE A 153 17.51 -15.90 -6.38
C ILE A 153 16.97 -16.64 -7.58
N VAL A 154 15.67 -16.52 -7.80
CA VAL A 154 14.98 -17.14 -8.93
C VAL A 154 14.34 -16.09 -9.84
N PRO A 155 14.12 -16.40 -11.12
CA PRO A 155 13.31 -15.57 -12.03
C PRO A 155 11.91 -15.28 -11.47
N LEU A 156 11.34 -14.13 -11.84
CA LEU A 156 10.01 -13.73 -11.36
C LEU A 156 8.90 -14.69 -11.81
N ASP A 157 9.02 -15.26 -13.00
CA ASP A 157 8.09 -16.23 -13.59
C ASP A 157 8.12 -17.61 -12.91
N GLU A 158 9.15 -17.90 -12.10
CA GLU A 158 9.16 -19.08 -11.23
C GLU A 158 8.37 -18.84 -9.92
N LEU A 159 8.25 -17.58 -9.47
CA LEU A 159 7.54 -17.23 -8.22
C LEU A 159 6.12 -16.73 -8.43
N LEU A 160 5.88 -16.07 -9.55
CA LEU A 160 4.67 -15.32 -9.82
C LEU A 160 4.06 -15.74 -11.15
N VAL A 161 2.74 -15.61 -11.20
CA VAL A 161 1.97 -15.84 -12.42
C VAL A 161 2.28 -14.78 -13.50
N PRO A 162 2.10 -15.11 -14.79
CA PRO A 162 2.35 -14.17 -15.87
C PRO A 162 1.61 -12.83 -15.72
N SER A 163 2.29 -11.74 -16.10
CA SER A 163 1.73 -10.38 -16.02
C SER A 163 0.51 -10.18 -16.90
N ARG A 164 -0.54 -9.60 -16.33
CA ARG A 164 -1.66 -9.01 -17.07
C ARG A 164 -1.38 -7.53 -17.31
N SER A 165 -0.46 -7.24 -18.23
CA SER A 165 0.15 -5.91 -18.39
C SER A 165 -0.88 -4.77 -18.57
N MET A 166 -1.96 -4.99 -19.34
CA MET A 166 -2.99 -3.96 -19.52
C MET A 166 -3.78 -3.67 -18.23
N LEU A 167 -4.14 -4.72 -17.50
CA LEU A 167 -4.79 -4.59 -16.19
C LEU A 167 -3.91 -3.81 -15.22
N ALA A 168 -2.62 -4.13 -15.15
CA ALA A 168 -1.66 -3.44 -14.30
C ALA A 168 -1.57 -1.95 -14.63
N LYS A 169 -1.49 -1.60 -15.92
CA LYS A 169 -1.42 -0.22 -16.39
C LYS A 169 -2.69 0.58 -16.09
N LEU A 170 -3.86 -0.02 -16.22
CA LEU A 170 -5.13 0.64 -15.88
C LEU A 170 -5.31 0.81 -14.36
N ARG A 171 -4.90 -0.18 -13.54
CA ARG A 171 -4.83 -0.04 -12.08
C ARG A 171 -3.89 1.11 -11.70
N TYR A 172 -2.71 1.18 -12.32
CA TYR A 172 -1.73 2.23 -12.07
C TYR A 172 -2.26 3.63 -12.45
N LEU A 173 -2.84 3.78 -13.64
CA LEU A 173 -3.44 5.04 -14.09
C LEU A 173 -4.51 5.51 -13.11
N ARG A 174 -5.39 4.60 -12.69
CA ARG A 174 -6.44 4.92 -11.73
C ARG A 174 -5.86 5.37 -10.39
N PHE A 175 -4.87 4.65 -9.88
CA PHE A 175 -4.17 4.97 -8.65
C PHE A 175 -3.56 6.37 -8.71
N LEU A 176 -2.82 6.68 -9.79
CA LEU A 176 -2.19 7.96 -10.02
C LEU A 176 -3.19 9.12 -10.00
N LEU A 177 -4.37 8.91 -10.61
CA LEU A 177 -5.40 9.93 -10.78
C LEU A 177 -6.30 10.14 -9.56
N MET A 178 -6.53 9.10 -8.75
CA MET A 178 -7.59 9.11 -7.74
C MET A 178 -7.12 8.89 -6.30
N GLU A 179 -6.06 8.11 -6.10
CA GLU A 179 -5.66 7.65 -4.76
C GLU A 179 -4.33 8.25 -4.33
N ALA A 180 -3.31 8.24 -5.21
CA ALA A 180 -2.00 8.81 -4.95
C ALA A 180 -2.03 10.30 -4.52
N PRO A 181 -2.92 11.16 -5.05
CA PRO A 181 -3.03 12.55 -4.59
C PRO A 181 -3.48 12.71 -3.13
N ALA A 182 -4.12 11.68 -2.55
CA ALA A 182 -4.59 11.68 -1.17
C ALA A 182 -3.55 11.15 -0.17
N VAL A 183 -2.43 10.59 -0.65
CA VAL A 183 -1.37 10.05 0.21
C VAL A 183 -0.33 11.13 0.45
N SER A 184 -0.33 11.70 1.67
CA SER A 184 0.64 12.72 2.07
C SER A 184 2.07 12.14 2.15
N LEU A 185 3.05 12.92 1.68
CA LEU A 185 4.48 12.62 1.86
C LEU A 185 5.11 13.41 3.02
N SER A 186 4.30 14.17 3.79
CA SER A 186 4.78 15.08 4.84
C SER A 186 5.71 14.40 5.84
N SER A 187 5.36 13.21 6.33
CA SER A 187 6.12 12.51 7.38
C SER A 187 7.49 12.03 6.83
N ILE A 188 7.56 11.63 5.55
CA ILE A 188 8.82 11.27 4.88
C ILE A 188 9.69 12.51 4.65
N LEU A 189 9.10 13.62 4.19
CA LEU A 189 9.79 14.88 3.94
C LEU A 189 10.36 15.50 5.24
N GLN A 190 9.57 15.46 6.33
CA GLN A 190 10.01 15.92 7.64
C GLN A 190 11.15 15.07 8.18
N MET A 191 11.05 13.74 8.09
CA MET A 191 12.11 12.82 8.49
C MET A 191 13.41 13.12 7.73
N ARG A 192 13.34 13.35 6.41
CA ARG A 192 14.53 13.68 5.60
C ARG A 192 15.12 15.05 5.92
N SER A 193 14.27 16.06 6.15
CA SER A 193 14.72 17.40 6.55
C SER A 193 15.46 17.36 7.90
N LYS A 194 14.94 16.64 8.90
CA LYS A 194 15.60 16.47 10.21
C LYS A 194 16.96 15.78 10.07
N ARG A 195 17.07 14.75 9.21
CA ARG A 195 18.35 14.08 8.93
C ARG A 195 19.41 15.04 8.38
N GLN A 196 19.03 15.95 7.48
CA GLN A 196 19.97 16.94 6.94
C GLN A 196 20.44 17.94 7.99
N GLN A 197 19.59 18.29 8.95
CA GLN A 197 19.85 19.31 9.96
C GLN A 197 20.62 18.78 11.18
N GLU A 198 20.28 17.58 11.67
CA GLU A 198 20.71 17.14 13.00
C GLU A 198 21.90 16.16 12.98
N ASN A 199 22.46 15.84 11.80
CA ASN A 199 23.47 14.77 11.64
C ASN A 199 23.06 13.43 12.31
N GLN A 200 21.77 13.27 12.61
CA GLN A 200 21.22 12.11 13.29
C GLN A 200 21.07 10.95 12.32
N LYS A 201 21.30 9.76 12.87
CA LYS A 201 21.37 8.51 12.12
C LYS A 201 19.99 7.86 12.03
N HIS A 202 19.70 7.39 10.81
CA HIS A 202 18.70 6.40 10.40
C HIS A 202 17.35 6.95 9.91
N ASP A 203 17.03 6.58 8.67
CA ASP A 203 15.67 6.59 8.14
C ASP A 203 14.82 5.63 9.00
N LEU A 204 13.64 6.07 9.42
CA LEU A 204 12.67 5.26 10.15
C LEU A 204 11.80 4.46 9.17
N GLU A 205 11.35 3.27 9.58
CA GLU A 205 10.47 2.39 8.78
C GLU A 205 9.06 2.99 8.65
N LEU A 206 8.48 3.40 9.79
CA LEU A 206 7.08 3.77 9.92
C LEU A 206 6.59 4.86 8.93
N PRO A 207 7.34 5.96 8.66
CA PRO A 207 6.91 6.97 7.70
C PRO A 207 6.65 6.44 6.29
N TYR A 208 7.21 5.29 5.91
CA TYR A 208 6.98 4.66 4.60
C TYR A 208 5.71 3.80 4.54
N HIS A 209 5.15 3.38 5.69
CA HIS A 209 4.04 2.42 5.75
C HIS A 209 2.77 2.89 5.00
N PRO A 210 2.34 4.17 5.11
CA PRO A 210 1.18 4.65 4.35
C PRO A 210 1.35 4.51 2.83
N VAL A 211 2.57 4.77 2.32
CA VAL A 211 2.88 4.70 0.90
C VAL A 211 2.85 3.25 0.41
N ILE A 212 3.54 2.32 1.08
CA ILE A 212 3.56 0.91 0.66
C ILE A 212 2.16 0.28 0.70
N VAL A 213 1.34 0.62 1.71
CA VAL A 213 -0.04 0.13 1.82
C VAL A 213 -0.89 0.68 0.68
N ALA A 214 -0.77 1.97 0.34
CA ALA A 214 -1.53 2.57 -0.76
C ALA A 214 -1.18 1.92 -2.12
N VAL A 215 0.11 1.70 -2.38
CA VAL A 215 0.58 1.07 -3.61
C VAL A 215 0.13 -0.40 -3.71
N ALA A 216 0.22 -1.16 -2.61
CA ALA A 216 -0.24 -2.56 -2.60
C ALA A 216 -1.76 -2.68 -2.78
N LYS A 217 -2.55 -1.80 -2.14
CA LYS A 217 -4.01 -1.73 -2.35
C LYS A 217 -4.36 -1.43 -3.80
N ALA A 218 -3.68 -0.47 -4.41
CA ALA A 218 -3.87 -0.12 -5.80
C ALA A 218 -3.53 -1.27 -6.75
N ALA A 219 -2.47 -2.03 -6.47
CA ALA A 219 -2.08 -3.18 -7.26
C ALA A 219 -3.11 -4.32 -7.22
N ALA A 220 -3.84 -4.49 -6.10
CA ALA A 220 -4.93 -5.46 -5.97
C ALA A 220 -6.34 -4.89 -6.26
N ALA A 221 -6.44 -3.65 -6.73
CA ALA A 221 -7.72 -2.98 -6.95
C ALA A 221 -8.67 -3.79 -7.85
N GLY A 222 -9.92 -3.96 -7.44
CA GLY A 222 -10.90 -4.80 -8.15
C GLY A 222 -10.90 -6.28 -7.75
N GLN A 223 -9.99 -6.71 -6.87
CA GLN A 223 -10.03 -8.05 -6.25
C GLN A 223 -10.46 -7.93 -4.78
N PRO A 224 -11.75 -8.05 -4.45
CA PRO A 224 -12.28 -7.77 -3.11
C PRO A 224 -11.80 -8.74 -2.02
N GLU A 225 -11.38 -9.95 -2.40
CA GLU A 225 -10.89 -10.98 -1.49
C GLU A 225 -9.52 -10.64 -0.90
N ILE A 226 -8.72 -9.82 -1.61
CA ILE A 226 -7.38 -9.42 -1.19
C ILE A 226 -7.46 -8.03 -0.57
N SER A 227 -6.98 -7.90 0.66
CA SER A 227 -6.88 -6.59 1.32
C SER A 227 -5.52 -6.40 1.98
N PHE A 228 -4.95 -5.21 1.77
CA PHE A 228 -3.72 -4.79 2.43
C PHE A 228 -4.06 -3.78 3.52
N LEU A 229 -3.59 -4.03 4.74
CA LEU A 229 -3.90 -3.22 5.90
C LEU A 229 -2.62 -2.81 6.61
N LYS A 230 -2.68 -1.65 7.28
CA LYS A 230 -1.63 -1.28 8.25
C LYS A 230 -1.53 -2.38 9.32
N GLU A 231 -0.32 -2.56 9.85
CA GLU A 231 -0.06 -3.36 11.03
C GLU A 231 -1.11 -3.11 12.13
N ASP A 232 -1.61 -4.15 12.78
CA ASP A 232 -2.28 -4.02 14.08
C ASP A 232 -1.30 -4.34 15.21
N HIS A 233 -1.34 -3.54 16.27
CA HIS A 233 -0.41 -3.71 17.39
C HIS A 233 -0.79 -4.86 18.34
N HIS A 234 -1.62 -5.80 17.90
CA HIS A 234 -2.10 -6.92 18.70
C HIS A 234 -1.43 -8.23 18.27
N GLY A 235 -0.42 -8.69 19.03
CA GLY A 235 0.21 -9.99 18.80
C GLY A 235 1.73 -10.01 19.05
N PRO A 236 2.34 -11.21 19.14
CA PRO A 236 3.77 -11.38 19.46
C PRO A 236 4.70 -11.17 18.25
N ALA A 237 4.29 -11.56 17.04
CA ALA A 237 5.00 -11.30 15.78
C ALA A 237 4.10 -10.45 14.88
N ARG A 238 4.61 -9.33 14.37
CA ARG A 238 3.79 -8.32 13.68
C ARG A 238 4.44 -7.88 12.38
N PRO A 239 3.76 -8.03 11.24
CA PRO A 239 4.27 -7.53 9.97
C PRO A 239 4.02 -6.05 9.82
N ASP A 240 4.91 -5.34 9.14
CA ASP A 240 4.79 -3.91 8.87
C ASP A 240 3.53 -3.58 8.02
N MET A 241 3.14 -4.52 7.17
CA MET A 241 1.86 -4.52 6.44
C MET A 241 1.23 -5.92 6.45
N ARG A 242 -0.08 -5.97 6.71
CA ARG A 242 -0.86 -7.22 6.65
C ARG A 242 -1.47 -7.39 5.27
N CYS A 243 -1.30 -8.57 4.67
CA CYS A 243 -2.15 -9.03 3.58
C CYS A 243 -3.17 -10.04 4.13
N CYS A 244 -4.45 -9.73 3.92
CA CYS A 244 -5.54 -10.59 4.28
C CYS A 244 -6.20 -11.16 3.03
N ILE A 245 -6.51 -12.46 3.08
CA ILE A 245 -7.31 -13.17 2.08
C ILE A 245 -8.64 -13.51 2.73
N ASN A 246 -9.75 -13.08 2.12
CA ASN A 246 -11.10 -13.26 2.67
C ASN A 246 -11.19 -12.79 4.15
N GLY A 247 -10.51 -11.68 4.44
CA GLY A 247 -10.44 -11.07 5.78
C GLY A 247 -9.49 -11.75 6.76
N GLN A 248 -8.83 -12.85 6.39
CA GLN A 248 -7.89 -13.58 7.26
C GLN A 248 -6.44 -13.20 6.93
N PRO A 249 -5.61 -12.80 7.92
CA PRO A 249 -4.19 -12.55 7.70
C PRO A 249 -3.46 -13.82 7.21
N LYS A 250 -2.75 -13.73 6.09
CA LYS A 250 -2.01 -14.88 5.51
C LYS A 250 -0.62 -14.55 5.04
N TYR A 251 -0.47 -13.47 4.26
CA TYR A 251 0.79 -13.18 3.57
C TYR A 251 1.43 -11.90 4.12
N PRO A 252 2.40 -12.00 5.04
CA PRO A 252 2.98 -10.81 5.64
C PRO A 252 3.83 -10.01 4.65
N ALA A 253 3.99 -8.73 4.96
CA ALA A 253 4.90 -7.85 4.27
C ALA A 253 5.76 -7.06 5.28
N GLU A 254 7.04 -6.92 4.98
CA GLU A 254 7.98 -6.15 5.82
C GLU A 254 8.61 -5.00 5.05
N CYS A 255 8.95 -3.93 5.75
CA CYS A 255 9.55 -2.72 5.19
C CYS A 255 10.79 -2.35 5.98
N LYS A 256 11.95 -2.33 5.32
CA LYS A 256 13.21 -1.89 5.93
C LYS A 256 13.69 -0.57 5.35
N PRO A 257 14.26 0.33 6.18
CA PRO A 257 14.70 1.64 5.70
C PRO A 257 15.98 1.55 4.88
N LYS A 258 16.67 0.40 5.00
CA LYS A 258 17.87 0.00 4.28
C LYS A 258 17.77 -1.49 3.99
N PHE A 259 18.40 -1.90 2.91
CA PHE A 259 18.63 -3.28 2.56
C PHE A 259 20.16 -3.50 2.42
N GLY A 260 20.61 -4.73 2.56
CA GLY A 260 22.00 -5.14 2.36
C GLY A 260 22.29 -5.45 0.90
N LEU A 261 23.47 -5.06 0.42
CA LEU A 261 23.92 -5.38 -0.94
C LEU A 261 24.35 -6.84 -1.05
N ALA A 262 24.28 -7.36 -2.26
CA ALA A 262 24.93 -8.60 -2.63
C ALA A 262 26.46 -8.40 -2.71
N HIS A 263 27.23 -9.28 -2.10
CA HIS A 263 28.69 -9.16 -1.96
C HIS A 263 29.34 -10.53 -1.80
N LYS A 264 30.67 -10.63 -1.72
CA LYS A 264 31.37 -11.93 -1.69
C LYS A 264 30.89 -12.87 -0.57
N GLY A 265 30.44 -12.36 0.58
CA GLY A 265 29.91 -13.16 1.70
C GLY A 265 28.40 -13.46 1.64
N SER A 266 27.69 -12.91 0.66
CA SER A 266 26.27 -13.15 0.36
C SER A 266 26.08 -12.77 -1.11
N PRO A 267 26.49 -13.64 -2.05
CA PRO A 267 26.55 -13.30 -3.47
C PRO A 267 25.18 -13.01 -4.07
N ASP A 268 24.12 -13.49 -3.43
CA ASP A 268 22.72 -13.23 -3.74
C ASP A 268 22.10 -12.06 -2.98
N GLY A 269 22.76 -11.57 -1.92
CA GLY A 269 22.24 -10.59 -0.95
C GLY A 269 21.20 -11.13 0.04
N ILE A 270 20.82 -12.42 0.00
CA ILE A 270 19.80 -12.99 0.90
C ILE A 270 20.29 -12.95 2.34
N ALA A 271 21.50 -13.45 2.61
CA ALA A 271 22.08 -13.42 3.96
C ALA A 271 22.31 -11.99 4.47
N SER A 272 22.65 -11.04 3.59
CA SER A 272 22.76 -9.61 3.92
C SER A 272 21.41 -9.00 4.36
N ASN A 273 20.29 -9.58 3.94
CA ASN A 273 18.92 -9.12 4.23
C ASN A 273 18.15 -10.04 5.20
N ARG A 274 18.84 -11.00 5.83
CA ARG A 274 18.24 -12.01 6.71
C ARG A 274 17.39 -11.45 7.85
N ALA A 275 17.68 -10.25 8.35
CA ALA A 275 16.89 -9.64 9.42
C ALA A 275 15.43 -9.40 8.99
N GLY A 276 15.22 -8.86 7.78
CA GLY A 276 13.89 -8.66 7.23
C GLY A 276 13.20 -9.97 6.84
N LEU A 277 13.94 -10.86 6.19
CA LEU A 277 13.43 -12.17 5.76
C LEU A 277 13.09 -13.07 6.95
N SER A 278 13.86 -12.99 8.04
CA SER A 278 13.58 -13.73 9.26
C SER A 278 12.33 -13.24 9.97
N LYS A 279 12.03 -11.95 9.91
CA LYS A 279 10.79 -11.41 10.46
C LYS A 279 9.59 -11.93 9.67
N LEU A 280 9.66 -11.93 8.34
CA LEU A 280 8.65 -12.57 7.48
C LEU A 280 8.45 -14.05 7.84
N LEU A 281 9.54 -14.82 7.91
CA LEU A 281 9.50 -16.24 8.29
C LEU A 281 8.85 -16.44 9.67
N LYS A 282 9.20 -15.60 10.65
CA LYS A 282 8.60 -15.64 12.00
C LYS A 282 7.10 -15.40 11.95
N VAL A 283 6.64 -14.43 11.16
CA VAL A 283 5.20 -14.15 11.02
C VAL A 283 4.49 -15.30 10.31
N VAL A 284 5.05 -15.87 9.24
CA VAL A 284 4.50 -17.05 8.56
C VAL A 284 4.34 -18.22 9.53
N LEU A 285 5.40 -18.57 10.28
CA LEU A 285 5.34 -19.62 11.29
C LEU A 285 4.36 -19.28 12.42
N SER A 286 4.20 -18.01 12.80
CA SER A 286 3.22 -17.61 13.80
C SER A 286 1.77 -17.73 13.31
N LEU A 287 1.52 -17.57 12.00
CA LEU A 287 0.19 -17.67 11.40
C LEU A 287 -0.22 -19.13 11.19
N HIS A 288 0.72 -19.99 10.82
CA HIS A 288 0.44 -21.37 10.42
C HIS A 288 0.87 -22.42 11.46
N GLY A 289 1.70 -22.06 12.42
CA GLY A 289 2.25 -22.95 13.45
C GLY A 289 3.02 -24.13 12.84
N ASP A 290 3.00 -25.27 13.54
CA ASP A 290 3.60 -26.53 13.07
C ASP A 290 2.90 -27.11 11.82
N GLN A 291 1.79 -26.51 11.38
CA GLN A 291 1.04 -26.93 10.21
C GLN A 291 1.43 -26.16 8.93
N ALA A 292 2.45 -25.28 9.00
CA ALA A 292 2.99 -24.63 7.81
C ALA A 292 3.39 -25.68 6.77
N SER A 293 2.88 -25.54 5.55
CA SER A 293 3.09 -26.47 4.45
C SER A 293 2.86 -25.75 3.12
N GLY A 294 3.56 -26.20 2.08
CA GLY A 294 3.46 -25.58 0.76
C GLY A 294 4.20 -24.25 0.68
N GLU A 295 3.73 -23.36 -0.18
CA GLU A 295 4.39 -22.12 -0.53
C GLU A 295 3.76 -20.92 0.16
N HIS A 296 4.57 -20.10 0.81
CA HIS A 296 4.14 -18.84 1.42
C HIS A 296 4.90 -17.68 0.78
N THR A 297 4.22 -16.97 -0.12
CA THR A 297 4.77 -15.84 -0.88
C THR A 297 4.50 -14.53 -0.15
N CYS A 298 5.55 -13.79 0.16
CA CYS A 298 5.55 -12.59 1.00
C CYS A 298 6.17 -11.39 0.28
N LEU A 299 5.93 -10.17 0.77
CA LEU A 299 6.55 -8.95 0.24
C LEU A 299 7.63 -8.41 1.17
N TYR A 300 8.76 -8.02 0.60
CA TYR A 300 9.84 -7.32 1.29
C TYR A 300 10.08 -5.99 0.61
N PHE A 301 9.87 -4.89 1.32
CA PHE A 301 10.06 -3.53 0.83
C PHE A 301 11.36 -2.95 1.39
N SER A 302 12.04 -2.14 0.57
CA SER A 302 13.00 -1.17 1.07
C SER A 302 12.45 0.25 0.91
N ARG A 303 12.19 0.90 2.04
CA ARG A 303 11.48 2.17 2.12
C ARG A 303 10.13 2.03 1.40
N SER A 304 9.82 2.97 0.52
CA SER A 304 8.72 2.87 -0.45
C SER A 304 9.23 2.78 -1.90
N GLU A 305 10.54 2.54 -2.08
CA GLU A 305 11.20 2.68 -3.37
C GLU A 305 11.35 1.37 -4.11
N TYR A 306 11.57 0.28 -3.38
CA TYR A 306 11.83 -1.05 -3.95
C TYR A 306 11.00 -2.12 -3.26
N VAL A 307 10.63 -3.14 -4.02
CA VAL A 307 9.93 -4.32 -3.56
C VAL A 307 10.59 -5.59 -4.09
N TRP A 308 10.63 -6.60 -3.24
CA TRP A 308 11.00 -7.97 -3.51
C TRP A 308 9.86 -8.89 -3.09
N VAL A 309 9.78 -10.03 -3.76
CA VAL A 309 8.96 -11.18 -3.38
C VAL A 309 9.89 -12.21 -2.74
N ALA A 310 9.51 -12.66 -1.56
CA ALA A 310 10.18 -13.76 -0.86
C ALA A 310 9.20 -14.91 -0.69
N GLN A 311 9.53 -16.10 -1.17
CA GLN A 311 8.74 -17.30 -1.02
C GLN A 311 9.43 -18.27 -0.06
N PHE A 312 8.70 -18.69 0.97
CA PHE A 312 9.13 -19.72 1.90
C PHE A 312 8.40 -21.02 1.55
N VAL A 313 9.14 -22.09 1.26
CA VAL A 313 8.56 -23.39 0.93
C VAL A 313 8.72 -24.31 2.14
N PHE A 314 7.61 -24.91 2.59
CA PHE A 314 7.58 -25.81 3.73
C PHE A 314 7.20 -27.22 3.31
N GLY A 315 8.02 -28.18 3.73
CA GLY A 315 7.68 -29.59 3.78
C GLY A 315 6.81 -29.92 4.99
N HIS A 316 6.42 -31.19 5.12
CA HIS A 316 5.51 -31.62 6.17
C HIS A 316 6.23 -32.19 7.41
N PRO A 317 5.81 -31.85 8.64
CA PRO A 317 5.07 -30.65 9.07
C PRO A 317 6.01 -29.51 9.51
N GLY A 318 5.85 -28.31 8.93
CA GLY A 318 6.49 -27.08 9.41
C GLY A 318 7.99 -26.95 9.12
N LYS A 319 8.60 -27.90 8.42
CA LYS A 319 10.03 -27.86 8.08
C LYS A 319 10.23 -27.00 6.82
N LEU A 320 10.91 -25.87 6.96
CA LEU A 320 11.34 -25.07 5.83
C LEU A 320 12.28 -25.90 4.93
N THR A 321 12.00 -25.92 3.63
CA THR A 321 12.75 -26.70 2.62
C THR A 321 13.50 -25.84 1.63
N SER A 322 13.02 -24.62 1.33
CA SER A 322 13.74 -23.65 0.52
C SER A 322 13.26 -22.23 0.77
N VAL A 323 14.10 -21.26 0.44
CA VAL A 323 13.79 -19.83 0.41
C VAL A 323 14.14 -19.30 -0.98
N HIS A 324 13.15 -18.72 -1.65
CA HIS A 324 13.35 -18.11 -2.97
C HIS A 324 13.07 -16.61 -2.89
N VAL A 325 13.89 -15.80 -3.53
CA VAL A 325 13.72 -14.34 -3.56
C VAL A 325 13.84 -13.82 -4.98
N SER A 326 13.00 -12.85 -5.34
CA SER A 326 13.07 -12.16 -6.63
C SER A 326 12.57 -10.71 -6.53
N PRO A 327 13.11 -9.74 -7.29
CA PRO A 327 14.30 -9.86 -8.14
C PRO A 327 15.60 -10.02 -7.33
N ALA A 328 16.75 -10.12 -8.00
CA ALA A 328 18.05 -10.16 -7.32
C ALA A 328 18.28 -8.90 -6.46
N PHE A 329 18.97 -9.03 -5.32
CA PHE A 329 19.51 -7.86 -4.61
C PHE A 329 20.68 -7.26 -5.41
N PRO A 330 20.83 -5.92 -5.47
CA PRO A 330 21.89 -5.30 -6.24
C PRO A 330 23.27 -5.50 -5.58
N HIS A 331 24.31 -5.57 -6.41
CA HIS A 331 25.70 -5.55 -5.97
C HIS A 331 26.24 -4.13 -5.75
N ASP A 332 25.63 -3.15 -6.40
CA ASP A 332 26.05 -1.75 -6.41
C ASP A 332 24.83 -0.87 -6.08
N PRO A 333 24.92 0.04 -5.09
CA PRO A 333 23.84 0.96 -4.76
C PRO A 333 23.49 1.94 -5.89
N LEU A 334 24.22 1.95 -7.01
CA LEU A 334 23.89 2.73 -8.20
C LEU A 334 23.24 1.89 -9.31
N GLN A 335 23.31 0.55 -9.23
CA GLN A 335 22.85 -0.36 -10.29
C GLN A 335 21.71 -1.24 -9.76
N PHE A 336 20.55 -0.63 -9.59
CA PHE A 336 19.35 -1.35 -9.18
C PHE A 336 18.66 -2.03 -10.37
N PRO A 337 18.26 -3.31 -10.22
CA PRO A 337 17.38 -3.95 -11.17
C PRO A 337 16.05 -3.18 -11.23
N PRO A 338 15.56 -2.79 -12.43
CA PRO A 338 14.32 -2.04 -12.55
C PRO A 338 13.09 -2.83 -12.07
N GLN A 339 13.14 -4.17 -12.07
CA GLN A 339 12.01 -5.08 -11.86
C GLN A 339 11.33 -4.93 -10.48
N GLY A 340 12.04 -4.43 -9.48
CA GLY A 340 11.51 -4.18 -8.14
C GLY A 340 11.25 -2.70 -7.83
N ARG A 341 11.55 -1.78 -8.75
CA ARG A 341 11.48 -0.34 -8.48
C ARG A 341 10.04 0.17 -8.54
N LEU A 342 9.62 0.88 -7.50
CA LEU A 342 8.30 1.51 -7.38
C LEU A 342 8.33 3.01 -7.69
N MET A 343 9.37 3.71 -7.25
CA MET A 343 9.49 5.16 -7.40
C MET A 343 10.94 5.61 -7.26
N ASP A 344 11.19 6.92 -7.35
CA ASP A 344 12.52 7.49 -7.16
C ASP A 344 12.51 8.49 -6.01
N LEU A 345 12.93 8.04 -4.82
CA LEU A 345 12.97 8.91 -3.65
C LEU A 345 14.03 10.02 -3.78
N ALA A 346 14.93 10.01 -4.77
CA ALA A 346 15.83 11.16 -4.99
C ALA A 346 15.06 12.44 -5.34
N GLN A 347 13.90 12.30 -6.00
CA GLN A 347 13.07 13.43 -6.44
C GLN A 347 12.41 14.19 -5.28
N LEU A 348 12.29 13.57 -4.10
CA LEU A 348 11.70 14.20 -2.91
C LEU A 348 12.38 15.53 -2.53
N GLY A 349 13.68 15.69 -2.82
CA GLY A 349 14.41 16.93 -2.48
C GLY A 349 13.94 18.16 -3.27
N MET A 350 13.19 17.96 -4.36
CA MET A 350 12.63 19.02 -5.18
C MET A 350 11.17 19.33 -4.87
N LEU A 351 10.53 18.53 -4.00
CA LEU A 351 9.10 18.62 -3.74
C LEU A 351 8.79 19.59 -2.59
N SER A 352 7.58 20.16 -2.64
CA SER A 352 7.06 21.01 -1.56
C SER A 352 6.68 20.19 -0.32
N ASN A 353 6.58 20.83 0.85
CA ASN A 353 6.14 20.16 2.09
C ASN A 353 4.69 19.64 2.06
N SER A 354 3.89 20.10 1.10
CA SER A 354 2.52 19.62 0.84
C SER A 354 2.46 18.57 -0.27
N ALA A 355 3.60 18.02 -0.68
CA ALA A 355 3.62 17.03 -1.75
C ALA A 355 2.88 15.76 -1.36
N CYS A 356 2.25 15.18 -2.37
CA CYS A 356 1.52 13.93 -2.29
C CYS A 356 2.22 12.87 -3.14
N LEU A 357 1.81 11.62 -2.98
CA LEU A 357 2.46 10.51 -3.66
C LEU A 357 2.41 10.65 -5.19
N SER A 358 1.35 11.25 -5.76
CA SER A 358 1.28 11.49 -7.21
C SER A 358 2.36 12.44 -7.74
N ASP A 359 2.95 13.30 -6.88
CA ASP A 359 4.04 14.19 -7.28
C ASP A 359 5.39 13.44 -7.44
N LEU A 360 5.48 12.23 -6.89
CA LEU A 360 6.68 11.40 -6.89
C LEU A 360 6.61 10.25 -7.92
N LEU A 361 5.40 9.83 -8.27
CA LEU A 361 5.17 8.68 -9.15
C LEU A 361 5.45 9.04 -10.62
N PRO A 362 6.15 8.16 -11.36
CA PRO A 362 6.38 8.38 -12.79
C PRO A 362 5.07 8.29 -13.60
N PRO A 363 4.95 8.99 -14.74
CA PRO A 363 3.78 8.86 -15.62
C PRO A 363 3.61 7.44 -16.18
N ALA A 364 4.72 6.78 -16.52
CA ALA A 364 4.73 5.38 -16.94
C ALA A 364 4.71 4.47 -15.72
N MET A 365 3.97 3.35 -15.81
CA MET A 365 3.91 2.37 -14.74
C MET A 365 5.31 1.81 -14.44
N PRO A 366 5.77 1.87 -13.18
CA PRO A 366 7.05 1.30 -12.78
C PRO A 366 6.95 -0.23 -12.67
N ALA A 367 8.02 -0.95 -12.99
CA ALA A 367 7.99 -2.42 -13.03
C ALA A 367 7.71 -3.06 -11.67
N GLY A 368 8.08 -2.42 -10.55
CA GLY A 368 7.69 -2.88 -9.22
C GLY A 368 6.17 -2.83 -8.98
N PHE A 369 5.44 -1.91 -9.63
CA PHE A 369 3.96 -1.91 -9.54
C PHE A 369 3.38 -3.08 -10.32
N GLU A 370 3.95 -3.41 -11.49
CA GLU A 370 3.57 -4.60 -12.26
C GLU A 370 3.82 -5.89 -11.49
N LEU A 371 4.96 -5.98 -10.80
CA LEU A 371 5.29 -7.07 -9.87
C LEU A 371 4.24 -7.19 -8.77
N LEU A 372 3.78 -6.08 -8.17
CA LEU A 372 2.74 -6.13 -7.14
C LEU A 372 1.38 -6.60 -7.68
N VAL A 373 1.07 -6.29 -8.94
CA VAL A 373 -0.15 -6.81 -9.61
C VAL A 373 -0.03 -8.31 -9.85
N GLN A 374 1.13 -8.78 -10.34
CA GLN A 374 1.42 -10.21 -10.48
C GLN A 374 1.38 -10.94 -9.14
N TYR A 375 1.88 -10.31 -8.08
CA TYR A 375 1.80 -10.84 -6.72
C TYR A 375 0.35 -11.04 -6.29
N ALA A 376 -0.52 -10.03 -6.46
CA ALA A 376 -1.94 -10.18 -6.14
C ALA A 376 -2.60 -11.32 -6.95
N ASP A 377 -2.29 -11.44 -8.24
CA ASP A 377 -2.80 -12.54 -9.07
C ASP A 377 -2.25 -13.91 -8.65
N ASN A 378 -1.00 -13.96 -8.17
CA ASN A 378 -0.40 -15.17 -7.61
C ASN A 378 -1.10 -15.61 -6.33
N LEU A 379 -1.44 -14.66 -5.45
CA LEU A 379 -2.23 -14.97 -4.25
C LEU A 379 -3.60 -15.55 -4.62
N CYS A 380 -4.27 -15.00 -5.64
CA CYS A 380 -5.52 -15.59 -6.12
C CYS A 380 -5.33 -17.04 -6.58
N GLN A 381 -4.25 -17.34 -7.30
CA GLN A 381 -3.95 -18.70 -7.75
C GLN A 381 -3.64 -19.66 -6.59
N GLN A 382 -2.80 -19.25 -5.64
CA GLN A 382 -2.46 -20.06 -4.47
C GLN A 382 -3.69 -20.35 -3.59
N GLU A 383 -4.64 -19.43 -3.54
CA GLU A 383 -5.83 -19.51 -2.70
C GLU A 383 -7.09 -20.02 -3.44
N GLY A 384 -6.96 -20.38 -4.73
CA GLY A 384 -8.09 -20.85 -5.53
C GLY A 384 -9.18 -19.80 -5.75
N ILE A 385 -8.82 -18.52 -5.74
CA ILE A 385 -9.71 -17.37 -5.97
C ILE A 385 -9.73 -17.05 -7.46
N GLU A 386 -10.91 -16.78 -8.00
CA GLU A 386 -11.05 -16.34 -9.39
C GLU A 386 -10.42 -14.96 -9.59
N LYS A 387 -9.49 -14.87 -10.55
CA LYS A 387 -8.84 -13.61 -10.91
C LYS A 387 -9.85 -12.71 -11.61
N VAL A 388 -10.03 -11.49 -11.11
CA VAL A 388 -10.92 -10.49 -11.74
C VAL A 388 -10.52 -10.22 -13.19
N GLN A 389 -11.47 -10.24 -14.12
CA GLN A 389 -11.23 -9.94 -15.53
C GLN A 389 -11.29 -8.43 -15.80
N LEU A 390 -10.47 -7.95 -16.74
CA LEU A 390 -10.59 -6.59 -17.22
C LEU A 390 -11.77 -6.50 -18.18
N GLU A 391 -12.74 -5.65 -17.88
CA GLU A 391 -13.93 -5.49 -18.71
C GLU A 391 -14.23 -4.02 -18.98
N ALA A 392 -14.56 -3.73 -20.22
CA ALA A 392 -15.15 -2.47 -20.66
C ALA A 392 -16.11 -2.78 -21.82
N LYS A 393 -17.15 -1.96 -21.97
CA LYS A 393 -18.10 -2.07 -23.09
C LYS A 393 -18.30 -0.71 -23.72
N TRP A 394 -18.23 -0.68 -25.04
CA TRP A 394 -18.62 0.47 -25.84
C TRP A 394 -20.12 0.77 -25.66
N LEU A 395 -20.57 1.97 -26.00
CA LEU A 395 -21.98 2.35 -25.89
C LEU A 395 -22.91 1.49 -26.76
N ASN A 396 -22.38 0.87 -27.81
CA ASN A 396 -23.08 -0.11 -28.65
C ASN A 396 -23.14 -1.53 -28.03
N ASN A 397 -22.74 -1.68 -26.75
CA ASN A 397 -22.65 -2.93 -25.99
C ASN A 397 -21.61 -3.96 -26.47
N GLN A 398 -20.75 -3.61 -27.44
CA GLN A 398 -19.63 -4.46 -27.83
C GLN A 398 -18.54 -4.44 -26.74
N PRO A 399 -17.97 -5.60 -26.36
CA PRO A 399 -16.85 -5.65 -25.43
C PRO A 399 -15.60 -5.00 -26.05
N VAL A 400 -14.80 -4.35 -25.20
CA VAL A 400 -13.46 -3.89 -25.60
C VAL A 400 -12.50 -5.06 -25.46
N ASP A 401 -11.86 -5.46 -26.56
CA ASP A 401 -10.85 -6.51 -26.54
C ASP A 401 -9.47 -5.93 -26.18
N PHE A 402 -8.89 -6.42 -25.09
CA PHE A 402 -7.58 -6.00 -24.59
C PHE A 402 -6.46 -7.01 -24.89
N THR A 403 -6.76 -8.12 -25.59
CA THR A 403 -5.83 -9.25 -25.77
C THR A 403 -4.51 -8.82 -26.40
N ASP A 404 -4.58 -8.04 -27.48
CA ASP A 404 -3.39 -7.53 -28.21
C ASP A 404 -3.06 -6.07 -27.87
N ALA A 405 -3.65 -5.55 -26.79
CA ALA A 405 -3.60 -4.13 -26.51
C ALA A 405 -2.21 -3.69 -26.00
N SER A 406 -1.70 -2.61 -26.60
CA SER A 406 -0.37 -2.07 -26.33
C SER A 406 -0.44 -0.59 -25.99
N VAL A 407 0.38 -0.14 -25.05
CA VAL A 407 0.43 1.28 -24.66
C VAL A 407 1.41 2.01 -25.54
N ILE A 408 0.91 3.07 -26.18
CA ILE A 408 1.68 3.90 -27.11
C ILE A 408 2.23 5.13 -26.38
N ALA A 409 1.45 5.70 -25.46
CA ALA A 409 1.86 6.84 -24.67
C ALA A 409 1.24 6.80 -23.26
N SER A 410 1.94 7.40 -22.30
CA SER A 410 1.48 7.55 -20.92
C SER A 410 1.80 8.95 -20.43
N SER A 411 0.84 9.58 -19.78
CA SER A 411 0.97 10.89 -19.14
C SER A 411 0.47 10.81 -17.70
N PRO A 412 0.74 11.81 -16.86
CA PRO A 412 0.19 11.85 -15.50
C PRO A 412 -1.35 11.79 -15.44
N LYS A 413 -2.04 12.07 -16.56
CA LYS A 413 -3.50 12.20 -16.60
C LYS A 413 -4.20 11.19 -17.49
N SER A 414 -3.47 10.47 -18.34
CA SER A 414 -4.08 9.63 -19.36
C SER A 414 -3.12 8.56 -19.86
N LEU A 415 -3.70 7.53 -20.45
CA LEU A 415 -2.99 6.46 -21.11
C LEU A 415 -3.57 6.28 -22.52
N VAL A 416 -2.70 6.19 -23.52
CA VAL A 416 -3.10 6.00 -24.93
C VAL A 416 -2.73 4.58 -25.33
N VAL A 417 -3.75 3.81 -25.72
CA VAL A 417 -3.66 2.40 -26.05
C VAL A 417 -3.95 2.21 -27.52
N ARG A 418 -3.26 1.26 -28.15
CA ARG A 418 -3.70 0.69 -29.41
C ARG A 418 -4.21 -0.72 -29.11
N LEU A 419 -5.49 -1.00 -29.40
CA LEU A 419 -6.12 -2.27 -29.05
C LEU A 419 -5.61 -3.44 -29.91
N THR A 420 -5.32 -3.19 -31.19
CA THR A 420 -4.75 -4.19 -32.09
C THR A 420 -3.59 -3.57 -32.90
N PRO A 421 -2.51 -4.32 -33.21
CA PRO A 421 -1.37 -3.79 -33.95
C PRO A 421 -1.71 -3.19 -35.32
N ALA A 422 -2.78 -3.69 -35.95
CA ALA A 422 -3.24 -3.25 -37.27
C ALA A 422 -4.19 -2.04 -37.23
N SER A 423 -4.65 -1.61 -36.05
CA SER A 423 -5.58 -0.48 -35.96
C SER A 423 -4.90 0.84 -36.33
N ASP A 424 -5.64 1.64 -37.11
CA ASP A 424 -5.37 3.07 -37.38
C ASP A 424 -6.03 3.98 -36.33
N SER A 425 -6.61 3.40 -35.27
CA SER A 425 -7.18 4.09 -34.13
C SER A 425 -6.35 3.89 -32.85
N VAL A 426 -6.56 4.80 -31.89
CA VAL A 426 -6.08 4.67 -30.51
C VAL A 426 -7.21 4.92 -29.54
N VAL A 427 -7.14 4.27 -28.38
CA VAL A 427 -8.05 4.46 -27.26
C VAL A 427 -7.35 5.30 -26.20
N LYS A 428 -7.88 6.48 -25.94
CA LYS A 428 -7.46 7.33 -24.84
C LYS A 428 -8.26 6.99 -23.59
N THR A 429 -7.55 6.65 -22.52
CA THR A 429 -8.13 6.30 -21.22
C THR A 429 -7.75 7.35 -20.19
N SER A 430 -8.72 7.82 -19.41
CA SER A 430 -8.52 8.80 -18.32
C SER A 430 -9.70 8.76 -17.33
N LEU A 431 -9.76 9.72 -16.39
CA LEU A 431 -10.92 9.91 -15.54
C LEU A 431 -12.19 10.07 -16.37
N LYS A 432 -13.26 9.40 -15.95
CA LYS A 432 -14.57 9.40 -16.60
C LYS A 432 -15.05 10.80 -17.02
N GLN A 433 -14.95 11.77 -16.12
CA GLN A 433 -15.37 13.15 -16.37
C GLN A 433 -14.53 13.86 -17.44
N LEU A 434 -13.23 13.56 -17.53
CA LEU A 434 -12.35 14.17 -18.53
C LEU A 434 -12.62 13.59 -19.92
N VAL A 435 -12.80 12.27 -20.01
CA VAL A 435 -13.13 11.58 -21.26
C VAL A 435 -14.53 11.96 -21.73
N ALA A 436 -15.51 12.08 -20.83
CA ALA A 436 -16.85 12.54 -21.18
C ALA A 436 -16.81 13.98 -21.72
N ARG A 437 -16.03 14.86 -21.10
CA ARG A 437 -15.85 16.24 -21.59
C ARG A 437 -15.17 16.29 -22.95
N GLU A 438 -14.15 15.46 -23.17
CA GLU A 438 -13.47 15.34 -24.46
C GLU A 438 -14.42 14.85 -25.55
N ARG A 439 -15.25 13.84 -25.25
CA ARG A 439 -16.31 13.36 -26.14
C ARG A 439 -17.30 14.47 -26.51
N GLU A 440 -17.75 15.27 -25.55
CA GLU A 440 -18.63 16.43 -25.83
C GLU A 440 -17.98 17.41 -26.81
N LEU A 441 -16.68 17.69 -26.65
CA LEU A 441 -15.94 18.56 -27.55
C LEU A 441 -15.87 17.97 -28.97
N HIS A 442 -15.58 16.68 -29.10
CA HIS A 442 -15.56 15.99 -30.40
C HIS A 442 -16.93 16.02 -31.08
N LEU A 443 -18.03 15.82 -30.35
CA LEU A 443 -19.39 15.91 -30.92
C LEU A 443 -19.72 17.30 -31.50
N ILE A 444 -19.05 18.36 -31.05
CA ILE A 444 -19.24 19.73 -31.54
C ILE A 444 -18.24 20.08 -32.65
N LEU A 445 -16.98 19.62 -32.52
CA LEU A 445 -15.85 20.07 -33.31
C LEU A 445 -15.46 19.13 -34.44
N ASP A 446 -15.80 17.84 -34.36
CA ASP A 446 -15.47 16.88 -35.42
C ASP A 446 -16.15 17.27 -36.73
N GLY A 447 -15.36 17.36 -37.80
CA GLY A 447 -15.80 17.89 -39.09
C GLY A 447 -15.72 19.41 -39.25
N ARG A 448 -15.45 20.17 -38.16
CA ARG A 448 -15.26 21.63 -38.17
C ARG A 448 -13.84 22.07 -37.84
N SER A 449 -13.05 21.21 -37.20
CA SER A 449 -11.64 21.43 -36.91
C SER A 449 -10.76 20.48 -37.73
N GLN A 450 -9.71 21.01 -38.35
CA GLN A 450 -8.64 20.21 -38.94
C GLN A 450 -7.56 19.86 -37.91
N HIS A 451 -7.58 20.49 -36.73
CA HIS A 451 -6.48 20.39 -35.76
C HIS A 451 -6.68 19.29 -34.69
N LEU A 452 -7.82 18.59 -34.70
CA LEU A 452 -8.16 17.57 -33.72
C LEU A 452 -8.28 16.21 -34.40
N ARG A 453 -7.67 15.17 -33.81
CA ARG A 453 -7.95 13.77 -34.20
C ARG A 453 -9.44 13.53 -34.04
N ARG A 454 -10.08 12.99 -35.08
CA ARG A 454 -11.52 12.73 -35.02
C ARG A 454 -11.81 11.52 -34.16
N MET A 455 -12.93 11.54 -33.46
CA MET A 455 -13.50 10.34 -32.89
C MET A 455 -13.88 9.37 -34.01
N THR A 456 -13.63 8.08 -33.84
CA THR A 456 -13.98 7.05 -34.84
C THR A 456 -15.50 6.96 -35.02
N ASP A 457 -16.23 6.90 -33.90
CA ASP A 457 -17.70 6.90 -33.83
C ASP A 457 -18.16 7.39 -32.43
N PRO A 458 -19.20 8.25 -32.32
CA PRO A 458 -19.85 8.61 -31.04
C PRO A 458 -20.20 7.47 -30.09
N SER A 459 -20.36 6.24 -30.60
CA SER A 459 -20.61 5.02 -29.84
C SER A 459 -19.34 4.40 -29.22
N GLN A 460 -18.15 4.81 -29.66
CA GLN A 460 -16.84 4.33 -29.20
C GLN A 460 -16.35 5.07 -27.95
N TYR A 461 -17.24 5.09 -26.96
CA TYR A 461 -17.01 5.51 -25.60
C TYR A 461 -17.29 4.33 -24.68
N ALA A 462 -16.41 4.05 -23.73
CA ALA A 462 -16.59 2.96 -22.78
C ALA A 462 -16.22 3.38 -21.37
N GLU A 463 -16.94 2.86 -20.38
CA GLU A 463 -16.50 2.88 -19.00
C GLU A 463 -15.81 1.55 -18.69
N VAL A 464 -14.73 1.59 -17.91
CA VAL A 464 -14.10 0.37 -17.43
C VAL A 464 -14.91 -0.16 -16.26
N SER A 465 -15.56 -1.31 -16.45
CA SER A 465 -16.57 -1.86 -15.53
C SER A 465 -16.02 -2.88 -14.55
N SER A 466 -14.92 -3.57 -14.88
CA SER A 466 -14.30 -4.59 -14.02
C SER A 466 -12.77 -4.61 -14.14
N GLY A 467 -12.09 -5.28 -13.21
CA GLY A 467 -10.63 -5.41 -13.13
C GLY A 467 -9.93 -4.22 -12.46
N VAL A 468 -10.54 -3.03 -12.54
CA VAL A 468 -10.14 -1.83 -11.82
C VAL A 468 -11.33 -1.30 -11.01
N LEU A 469 -11.05 -0.54 -9.96
CA LEU A 469 -12.12 0.18 -9.26
C LEU A 469 -12.78 1.21 -10.21
N PRO A 470 -14.06 1.59 -10.00
CA PRO A 470 -14.74 2.57 -10.85
C PRO A 470 -14.02 3.92 -10.94
N GLY A 471 -14.15 4.59 -12.09
CA GLY A 471 -13.68 5.98 -12.28
C GLY A 471 -12.95 6.25 -13.59
N LEU A 472 -12.55 5.21 -14.33
CA LEU A 472 -11.92 5.35 -15.66
C LEU A 472 -12.94 5.20 -16.79
N ALA A 473 -12.73 5.96 -17.86
CA ALA A 473 -13.42 5.79 -19.13
C ALA A 473 -12.44 5.89 -20.30
N MET A 474 -12.93 5.51 -21.47
CA MET A 474 -12.20 5.33 -22.71
C MET A 474 -12.92 6.03 -23.86
N LEU A 475 -12.14 6.59 -24.79
CA LEU A 475 -12.61 7.18 -26.04
C LEU A 475 -11.70 6.74 -27.17
N GLU A 476 -12.28 6.23 -28.26
CA GLU A 476 -11.54 5.85 -29.46
C GLU A 476 -11.38 7.04 -30.42
N LEU A 477 -10.15 7.26 -30.87
CA LEU A 477 -9.73 8.35 -31.73
C LEU A 477 -9.02 7.80 -32.97
N ALA A 478 -9.33 8.33 -34.14
CA ALA A 478 -8.76 7.92 -35.43
C ALA A 478 -7.39 8.58 -35.71
N GLY A 479 -6.77 8.16 -36.81
CA GLY A 479 -5.60 8.81 -37.41
C GLY A 479 -4.27 8.45 -36.73
N TYR A 480 -4.20 7.30 -36.05
CA TYR A 480 -2.94 6.77 -35.53
C TYR A 480 -2.02 6.36 -36.68
N GLY A 481 -0.76 6.82 -36.64
CA GLY A 481 0.21 6.58 -37.71
C GLY A 481 0.07 7.52 -38.92
N GLU A 482 -0.95 8.38 -38.97
CA GLU A 482 -1.03 9.40 -40.01
C GLU A 482 0.06 10.48 -39.83
N PRO A 483 0.70 10.94 -40.92
CA PRO A 483 1.69 12.01 -40.84
C PRO A 483 1.08 13.28 -40.24
N LEU A 484 1.82 13.93 -39.33
CA LEU A 484 1.44 15.26 -38.87
C LEU A 484 1.41 16.21 -40.06
N GLN A 485 0.21 16.65 -40.44
CA GLN A 485 0.03 17.69 -41.44
C GLN A 485 0.44 19.06 -40.88
N THR A 486 0.76 20.00 -41.79
CA THR A 486 1.30 21.32 -41.45
C THR A 486 0.37 22.12 -40.54
N HIS A 487 -0.94 21.87 -40.59
CA HIS A 487 -1.91 22.52 -39.72
C HIS A 487 -1.90 21.97 -38.28
N HIS A 488 -1.38 20.76 -38.02
CA HIS A 488 -1.20 20.24 -36.66
C HIS A 488 -0.02 20.90 -35.91
N MET A 489 0.76 21.73 -36.60
CA MET A 489 1.98 22.37 -36.10
C MET A 489 1.74 23.86 -35.93
N GLN A 490 1.83 24.38 -34.70
CA GLN A 490 1.79 25.82 -34.46
C GLN A 490 3.17 26.31 -34.07
N ARG A 491 3.72 27.29 -34.77
CA ARG A 491 4.96 27.96 -34.32
C ARG A 491 4.61 28.93 -33.20
N ASN A 492 5.23 28.75 -32.03
CA ASN A 492 5.13 29.75 -30.98
C ASN A 492 5.86 31.04 -31.39
N SER A 493 5.71 32.10 -30.58
CA SER A 493 6.34 33.42 -30.81
C SER A 493 7.87 33.38 -30.85
N LEU A 494 8.49 32.26 -30.47
CA LEU A 494 9.93 32.00 -30.53
C LEU A 494 10.33 31.15 -31.74
N GLY A 495 9.41 30.90 -32.68
CA GLY A 495 9.64 30.10 -33.89
C GLY A 495 9.74 28.59 -33.64
N ARG A 496 9.51 28.11 -32.41
CA ARG A 496 9.52 26.68 -32.10
C ARG A 496 8.18 26.06 -32.50
N VAL A 497 8.25 24.94 -33.22
CA VAL A 497 7.08 24.15 -33.57
C VAL A 497 6.55 23.48 -32.30
N GLN A 498 5.34 23.85 -31.93
CA GLN A 498 4.55 23.22 -30.89
C GLN A 498 3.55 22.30 -31.60
N VAL A 499 3.64 21.01 -31.32
CA VAL A 499 2.71 20.00 -31.84
C VAL A 499 1.57 19.90 -30.84
N TRP A 500 0.33 19.98 -31.32
CA TRP A 500 -0.84 19.64 -30.52
C TRP A 500 -0.96 18.11 -30.52
N ASP A 501 -0.81 17.48 -29.35
CA ASP A 501 -1.07 16.04 -29.17
C ASP A 501 -2.56 15.77 -28.92
#